data_AF-A0A0B1THB4-F1
#
_entry.id   AF-A0A0B1THB4-F1
#
_cell.length_a   1.000
_cell.length_b   1.000
_cell.length_c   1.000
_cell.angle_alpha   90.00
_cell.angle_beta   90.00
_cell.angle_gamma   90.00
#
_symmetry.space_group_name_H-M   'P 1'
#
loop_
_entity.id
_entity.type
_entity.pdbx_description
1 polymer ?
#
loop_
_entity_poly.entity_id
_entity_poly.type
_entity_poly.pdbx_seq_one_letter_code
_entity_poly.pdbx_strand_id
1 'polypeptide(L)'
;MQDYNSPGYLSETEKLALIETVAKYPVLWNSRDIYHKSLHARASAWKAVAEEMKIRFGKKFEAKDLRRNFKNLRDVYVKKRRDYKEALRRASGADKVTTLERYSSWTYFKPLSYLESCPDTDSLPYSGAAANEEPESSPMDEEVVPACINSPDSVPIKSDSQSVPFSGPISSSRKKRLMKSFGAMEDLAVVLKNVYGSSDKYDAIGRRRTSTT
;
A
#
# COMPACT_ATOMS: atom_id res chain seq x y z
N MET A 1 24.64 20.55 26.63
CA MET A 1 24.15 20.73 25.24
C MET A 1 23.23 19.57 24.91
N GLN A 2 22.28 19.73 23.99
CA GLN A 2 21.35 18.67 23.58
C GLN A 2 21.45 18.49 22.07
N ASP A 3 22.04 17.37 21.65
CA ASP A 3 22.28 17.05 20.24
C ASP A 3 21.01 16.54 19.56
N TYR A 4 20.03 17.44 19.43
CA TYR A 4 18.72 17.21 18.80
C TYR A 4 18.80 17.15 17.26
N ASN A 5 19.66 16.26 16.75
CA ASN A 5 19.76 15.92 15.34
C ASN A 5 19.65 14.40 15.12
N SER A 6 18.77 13.76 15.90
CA SER A 6 18.41 12.35 15.75
C SER A 6 17.68 12.14 14.41
N PRO A 7 18.25 11.38 13.46
CA PRO A 7 17.68 11.24 12.12
C PRO A 7 16.31 10.55 12.19
N GLY A 8 15.30 11.24 11.63
CA GLY A 8 13.94 10.71 11.47
C GLY A 8 12.84 11.38 12.30
N TYR A 9 13.16 12.20 13.32
CA TYR A 9 12.13 12.99 14.04
C TYR A 9 12.05 14.42 13.50
N LEU A 10 11.02 14.70 12.70
CA LEU A 10 10.70 16.06 12.24
C LEU A 10 9.89 16.82 13.31
N SER A 11 10.17 18.10 13.52
CA SER A 11 9.30 19.02 14.28
C SER A 11 7.95 19.25 13.58
N GLU A 12 7.00 19.91 14.26
CA GLU A 12 5.70 20.28 13.68
C GLU A 12 5.86 21.19 12.44
N THR A 13 6.72 22.20 12.52
CA THR A 13 7.03 23.10 11.40
C THR A 13 7.67 22.37 10.22
N GLU A 14 8.59 21.44 10.47
CA GLU A 14 9.20 20.61 9.42
C GLU A 14 8.20 19.62 8.80
N LYS A 15 7.24 19.09 9.59
CA LYS A 15 6.13 18.26 9.09
C LYS A 15 5.15 19.06 8.22
N LEU A 16 4.80 20.28 8.63
CA LEU A 16 3.94 21.17 7.85
C LEU A 16 4.61 21.53 6.51
N ALA A 17 5.88 21.94 6.55
CA ALA A 17 6.66 22.20 5.34
C ALA A 17 6.79 20.96 4.44
N LEU A 18 7.02 19.77 5.00
CA LEU A 18 7.02 18.51 4.24
C LEU A 18 5.69 18.28 3.48
N ILE A 19 4.55 18.58 4.11
CA ILE A 19 3.23 18.45 3.46
C ILE A 19 3.07 19.49 2.34
N GLU A 20 3.38 20.77 2.60
CA GLU A 20 3.36 21.85 1.60
C GLU A 20 4.24 21.51 0.38
N THR A 21 5.45 21.01 0.62
CA THR A 21 6.40 20.63 -0.44
C THR A 21 5.91 19.40 -1.19
N VAL A 22 5.44 18.34 -0.52
CA VAL A 22 4.94 17.11 -1.20
C VAL A 22 3.67 17.36 -1.99
N ALA A 23 2.80 18.29 -1.58
CA ALA A 23 1.61 18.68 -2.34
C ALA A 23 1.93 19.10 -3.78
N LYS A 24 3.06 19.80 -3.98
CA LYS A 24 3.55 20.28 -5.30
C LYS A 24 3.89 19.14 -6.28
N TYR A 25 4.14 17.93 -5.80
CA TYR A 25 4.61 16.80 -6.60
C TYR A 25 3.50 15.73 -6.72
N PRO A 26 2.53 15.87 -7.66
CA PRO A 26 1.41 14.92 -7.80
C PRO A 26 1.87 13.47 -8.00
N VAL A 27 2.97 13.25 -8.72
CA VAL A 27 3.69 11.98 -8.85
C VAL A 27 3.92 11.22 -7.53
N LEU A 28 4.00 11.91 -6.38
CA LEU A 28 4.19 11.27 -5.06
C LEU A 28 2.90 10.78 -4.41
N TRP A 29 1.74 11.37 -4.73
CA TRP A 29 0.50 11.19 -3.95
C TRP A 29 -0.76 10.89 -4.76
N ASN A 30 -0.83 11.32 -6.02
CA ASN A 30 -1.98 11.17 -6.91
C ASN A 30 -1.85 9.90 -7.76
N SER A 31 -2.70 8.90 -7.52
CA SER A 31 -2.74 7.63 -8.27
C SER A 31 -3.01 7.80 -9.77
N ARG A 32 -3.62 8.93 -10.16
CA ARG A 32 -4.01 9.25 -11.55
C ARG A 32 -2.90 9.93 -12.37
N ASP A 33 -1.78 10.28 -11.74
CA ASP A 33 -0.63 10.88 -12.43
C ASP A 33 0.12 9.81 -13.23
N ILE A 34 0.43 10.10 -14.50
CA ILE A 34 1.06 9.16 -15.46
C ILE A 34 2.40 8.64 -14.92
N TYR A 35 3.15 9.50 -14.22
CA TYR A 35 4.46 9.17 -13.68
C TYR A 35 4.38 8.52 -12.29
N HIS A 36 3.21 8.45 -11.63
CA HIS A 36 3.04 7.84 -10.31
C HIS A 36 3.49 6.38 -10.25
N LYS A 37 3.32 5.63 -11.36
CA LYS A 37 3.80 4.24 -11.45
C LYS A 37 5.33 4.16 -11.55
N SER A 38 5.98 5.14 -12.17
CA SER A 38 7.44 5.17 -12.35
C SER A 38 8.17 5.21 -11.01
N LEU A 39 9.08 4.26 -10.80
CA LEU A 39 9.98 4.25 -9.64
C LEU A 39 10.96 5.42 -9.72
N HIS A 40 11.50 5.70 -10.91
CA HIS A 40 12.48 6.76 -11.13
C HIS A 40 11.88 8.15 -10.90
N ALA A 41 10.69 8.44 -11.44
CA ALA A 41 10.06 9.75 -11.26
C ALA A 41 9.74 10.03 -9.78
N ARG A 42 9.21 9.04 -9.04
CA ARG A 42 9.01 9.14 -7.59
C ARG A 42 10.31 9.30 -6.82
N ALA A 43 11.37 8.58 -7.19
CA ALA A 43 12.68 8.73 -6.54
C ALA A 43 13.30 10.11 -6.79
N SER A 44 13.16 10.66 -8.00
CA SER A 44 13.60 12.01 -8.35
C SER A 44 12.80 13.08 -7.58
N ALA A 45 11.48 12.96 -7.53
CA ALA A 45 10.63 13.86 -6.74
C ALA A 45 10.97 13.80 -5.23
N TRP A 46 11.22 12.63 -4.64
CA TRP A 46 11.68 12.54 -3.26
C TRP A 46 13.06 13.18 -3.01
N LYS A 47 13.97 13.18 -4.00
CA LYS A 47 15.23 13.95 -3.92
C LYS A 47 14.97 15.46 -3.96
N ALA A 48 14.07 15.92 -4.84
CA ALA A 48 13.69 17.34 -4.92
C ALA A 48 13.04 17.85 -3.62
N VAL A 49 12.12 17.07 -3.03
CA VAL A 49 11.53 17.35 -1.70
C VAL A 49 12.61 17.46 -0.62
N ALA A 50 13.60 16.56 -0.62
CA ALA A 50 14.69 16.59 0.36
C ALA A 50 15.61 17.80 0.21
N GLU A 51 15.89 18.23 -1.02
CA GLU A 51 16.69 19.43 -1.30
C GLU A 51 15.91 20.72 -0.97
N GLU A 52 14.61 20.81 -1.28
CA GLU A 52 13.77 21.96 -0.88
C GLU A 52 13.70 22.10 0.65
N MET A 53 13.53 21.00 1.39
CA MET A 53 13.58 21.03 2.86
C MET A 53 14.97 21.40 3.38
N LYS A 54 16.05 20.93 2.75
CA LYS A 54 17.43 21.29 3.09
C LYS A 54 17.70 22.77 2.91
N ILE A 55 17.20 23.39 1.84
CA ILE A 55 17.25 24.83 1.61
C ILE A 55 16.42 25.58 2.67
N ARG A 56 15.20 25.10 2.98
CA ARG A 56 14.27 25.79 3.88
C ARG A 56 14.66 25.75 5.37
N PHE A 57 15.39 24.72 5.81
CA PHE A 57 15.77 24.55 7.23
C PHE A 57 17.29 24.48 7.51
N GLY A 58 18.15 24.51 6.48
CA GLY A 58 19.61 24.42 6.63
C GLY A 58 20.14 23.04 7.08
N LYS A 59 19.28 22.02 7.16
CA LYS A 59 19.61 20.66 7.64
C LYS A 59 19.70 19.66 6.48
N LYS A 60 20.48 18.59 6.65
CA LYS A 60 20.43 17.43 5.74
C LYS A 60 19.23 16.55 6.13
N PHE A 61 18.36 16.25 5.17
CA PHE A 61 17.24 15.31 5.34
C PHE A 61 17.40 14.12 4.40
N GLU A 62 17.17 12.90 4.89
CA GLU A 62 17.08 11.73 4.02
C GLU A 62 15.70 11.60 3.38
N ALA A 63 15.67 11.42 2.05
CA ALA A 63 14.45 11.16 1.29
C ALA A 63 13.66 9.94 1.84
N LYS A 64 14.36 8.97 2.45
CA LYS A 64 13.79 7.79 3.13
C LYS A 64 12.99 8.18 4.38
N ASP A 65 13.52 9.06 5.21
CA ASP A 65 12.85 9.53 6.43
C ASP A 65 11.74 10.53 6.15
N LEU A 66 11.89 11.39 5.14
CA LEU A 66 10.80 12.25 4.66
C LEU A 66 9.63 11.40 4.12
N ARG A 67 9.92 10.38 3.30
CA ARG A 67 8.90 9.42 2.82
C ARG A 67 8.24 8.66 3.98
N ARG A 68 8.97 8.27 5.02
CA ARG A 68 8.44 7.61 6.21
C ARG A 68 7.53 8.55 7.03
N ASN A 69 7.98 9.78 7.29
CA ASN A 69 7.18 10.78 8.00
C ASN A 69 5.91 11.15 7.23
N PHE A 70 6.01 11.38 5.92
CA PHE A 70 4.84 11.65 5.08
C PHE A 70 3.88 10.46 5.02
N LYS A 71 4.37 9.21 4.96
CA LYS A 71 3.50 8.03 5.06
C LYS A 71 2.73 8.04 6.38
N ASN A 72 3.41 8.21 7.51
CA ASN A 72 2.76 8.23 8.83
C ASN A 72 1.68 9.33 8.92
N LEU A 73 1.96 10.53 8.38
CA LEU A 73 1.00 11.63 8.30
C LEU A 73 -0.21 11.27 7.42
N ARG A 74 0.01 10.68 6.24
CA ARG A 74 -1.05 10.19 5.35
C ARG A 74 -1.88 9.07 5.99
N ASP A 75 -1.27 8.12 6.67
CA ASP A 75 -1.97 7.00 7.31
C ASP A 75 -2.89 7.49 8.45
N VAL A 76 -2.41 8.43 9.29
CA VAL A 76 -3.21 9.08 10.33
C VAL A 76 -4.32 9.94 9.71
N TYR A 77 -4.02 10.68 8.63
CA TYR A 77 -5.01 11.48 7.91
C TYR A 77 -6.12 10.60 7.30
N VAL A 78 -5.78 9.52 6.59
CA VAL A 78 -6.76 8.59 6.00
C VAL A 78 -7.67 8.00 7.09
N LYS A 79 -7.12 7.62 8.25
CA LYS A 79 -7.91 7.22 9.41
C LYS A 79 -8.82 8.35 9.92
N LYS A 80 -8.28 9.53 10.22
CA LYS A 80 -9.06 10.66 10.75
C LYS A 80 -10.16 11.12 9.76
N ARG A 81 -9.89 11.06 8.45
CA ARG A 81 -10.84 11.31 7.35
C ARG A 81 -11.95 10.25 7.29
N ARG A 82 -11.63 8.96 7.41
CA ARG A 82 -12.63 7.89 7.46
C ARG A 82 -13.53 8.04 8.68
N ASP A 83 -12.92 8.21 9.85
CA ASP A 83 -13.62 8.34 11.12
C ASP A 83 -14.49 9.62 11.14
N TYR A 84 -14.05 10.71 10.47
CA TYR A 84 -14.85 11.91 10.19
C TYR A 84 -16.06 11.63 9.28
N LYS A 85 -15.86 11.00 8.12
CA LYS A 85 -16.97 10.61 7.20
C LYS A 85 -17.99 9.73 7.92
N GLU A 86 -17.54 8.81 8.77
CA GLU A 86 -18.40 7.90 9.51
C GLU A 86 -19.17 8.60 10.66
N ALA A 87 -18.54 9.54 11.35
CA ALA A 87 -19.18 10.39 12.35
C ALA A 87 -20.23 11.32 11.71
N LEU A 88 -19.90 11.98 10.59
CA LEU A 88 -20.81 12.85 9.84
C LEU A 88 -22.05 12.12 9.31
N ARG A 89 -21.93 10.81 9.03
CA ARG A 89 -23.05 9.92 8.66
C ARG A 89 -23.94 9.54 9.85
N ARG A 90 -23.43 9.49 11.08
CA ARG A 90 -24.22 9.20 12.29
C ARG A 90 -24.79 10.45 12.95
N ALA A 91 -24.09 11.58 12.87
CA ALA A 91 -24.49 12.84 13.47
C ALA A 91 -25.75 13.42 12.81
N SER A 92 -26.66 13.98 13.60
CA SER A 92 -27.85 14.69 13.14
C SER A 92 -27.84 16.14 13.62
N GLY A 93 -28.45 17.05 12.84
CA GLY A 93 -28.55 18.47 13.18
C GLY A 93 -27.21 19.09 13.65
N ALA A 94 -27.24 19.64 14.87
CA ALA A 94 -26.12 20.36 15.49
C ALA A 94 -24.86 19.50 15.73
N ASP A 95 -25.00 18.18 15.92
CA ASP A 95 -23.85 17.28 16.16
C ASP A 95 -22.87 17.25 14.99
N LYS A 96 -23.30 17.66 13.79
CA LYS A 96 -22.42 17.77 12.62
C LYS A 96 -21.37 18.88 12.78
N VAL A 97 -21.72 19.97 13.48
CA VAL A 97 -20.81 21.10 13.73
C VAL A 97 -19.74 20.71 14.77
N THR A 98 -20.16 20.16 15.91
CA THR A 98 -19.24 19.70 16.97
C THR A 98 -18.36 18.54 16.50
N THR A 99 -18.88 17.69 15.60
CA THR A 99 -18.10 16.71 14.85
C THR A 99 -17.03 17.40 13.99
N LEU A 100 -17.40 18.35 13.12
CA LEU A 100 -16.48 19.03 12.23
C LEU A 100 -15.30 19.66 12.98
N GLU A 101 -15.54 20.34 14.10
CA GLU A 101 -14.48 20.95 14.92
C GLU A 101 -13.51 19.89 15.48
N ARG A 102 -14.03 18.79 16.05
CA ARG A 102 -13.22 17.67 16.57
C ARG A 102 -12.33 17.02 15.49
N TYR A 103 -12.80 16.97 14.25
CA TYR A 103 -12.02 16.40 13.15
C TYR A 103 -11.07 17.42 12.49
N SER A 104 -11.43 18.72 12.47
CA SER A 104 -10.58 19.82 11.99
C SER A 104 -9.40 20.15 12.93
N SER A 105 -9.54 19.95 14.24
CA SER A 105 -8.59 20.34 15.31
C SER A 105 -7.17 19.75 15.27
N TRP A 106 -6.79 18.98 14.25
CA TRP A 106 -5.45 18.39 14.12
C TRP A 106 -4.65 19.20 13.09
N THR A 107 -3.49 19.73 13.48
CA THR A 107 -2.69 20.72 12.72
C THR A 107 -2.53 20.38 11.23
N TYR A 108 -2.33 19.10 10.93
CA TYR A 108 -2.04 18.59 9.60
C TYR A 108 -3.30 18.24 8.77
N PHE A 109 -4.50 18.30 9.35
CA PHE A 109 -5.75 17.89 8.68
C PHE A 109 -6.07 18.75 7.46
N LYS A 110 -6.08 20.09 7.63
CA LYS A 110 -6.29 21.04 6.53
C LYS A 110 -5.14 21.04 5.51
N PRO A 111 -3.85 21.04 5.91
CA PRO A 111 -2.75 20.85 4.97
C PRO A 111 -2.80 19.57 4.12
N LEU A 112 -3.39 18.47 4.61
CA LEU A 112 -3.48 17.19 3.90
C LEU A 112 -4.75 17.01 3.06
N SER A 113 -5.69 17.96 3.04
CA SER A 113 -6.99 17.80 2.35
C SER A 113 -6.89 17.69 0.82
N TYR A 114 -5.76 18.08 0.21
CA TYR A 114 -5.53 17.85 -1.23
C TYR A 114 -5.53 16.35 -1.61
N LEU A 115 -5.31 15.46 -0.63
CA LEU A 115 -5.41 14.01 -0.81
C LEU A 115 -6.86 13.54 -1.06
N GLU A 116 -7.89 14.35 -0.79
CA GLU A 116 -9.30 14.01 -1.04
C GLU A 116 -9.63 13.92 -2.53
N SER A 117 -8.88 14.62 -3.39
CA SER A 117 -9.05 14.60 -4.86
C SER A 117 -8.57 13.30 -5.52
N CYS A 118 -8.08 12.32 -4.76
CA CYS A 118 -7.63 11.01 -5.24
C CYS A 118 -8.61 9.90 -4.77
N PRO A 119 -9.65 9.57 -5.56
CA PRO A 119 -10.77 8.72 -5.12
C PRO A 119 -10.37 7.26 -4.84
N ASP A 120 -9.26 6.78 -5.41
CA ASP A 120 -8.79 5.38 -5.36
C ASP A 120 -8.25 4.94 -3.98
N THR A 121 -8.52 5.68 -2.90
CA THR A 121 -8.09 5.35 -1.52
C THR A 121 -9.25 5.01 -0.58
N ASP A 122 -10.49 4.99 -1.09
CA ASP A 122 -11.69 4.69 -0.32
C ASP A 122 -12.14 3.22 -0.45
N SER A 123 -11.46 2.41 -1.28
CA SER A 123 -11.68 0.97 -1.44
C SER A 123 -10.47 0.13 -0.97
N LEU A 124 -10.79 -0.86 -0.12
CA LEU A 124 -9.94 -1.96 0.36
C LEU A 124 -8.74 -1.62 1.29
N PRO A 125 -8.45 -2.49 2.29
CA PRO A 125 -7.19 -2.44 3.02
C PRO A 125 -6.04 -2.96 2.13
N TYR A 126 -4.92 -2.24 2.14
CA TYR A 126 -3.69 -2.64 1.43
C TYR A 126 -3.05 -3.87 2.08
N SER A 127 -3.53 -5.06 1.69
CA SER A 127 -2.82 -6.32 1.91
C SER A 127 -1.67 -6.42 0.90
N GLY A 128 -0.51 -6.87 1.35
CA GLY A 128 0.70 -6.92 0.53
C GLY A 128 0.70 -8.07 -0.47
N ALA A 129 0.10 -7.87 -1.64
CA ALA A 129 0.32 -8.73 -2.79
C ALA A 129 1.72 -8.43 -3.39
N ALA A 130 2.66 -9.36 -3.21
CA ALA A 130 3.94 -9.32 -3.91
C ALA A 130 3.75 -9.88 -5.31
N ALA A 131 3.76 -9.00 -6.32
CA ALA A 131 3.81 -9.37 -7.73
C ALA A 131 5.23 -9.10 -8.27
N ASN A 132 6.16 -10.01 -7.95
CA ASN A 132 7.42 -10.12 -8.68
C ASN A 132 7.16 -11.03 -9.90
N GLU A 133 6.61 -10.44 -10.95
CA GLU A 133 6.51 -11.12 -12.26
C GLU A 133 7.89 -10.99 -12.93
N GLU A 134 8.70 -12.04 -12.92
CA GLU A 134 9.91 -12.08 -13.77
C GLU A 134 9.50 -12.33 -15.23
N PRO A 135 10.01 -11.54 -16.19
CA PRO A 135 9.96 -11.91 -17.60
C PRO A 135 11.00 -13.01 -17.86
N GLU A 136 10.53 -14.26 -17.93
CA GLU A 136 11.34 -15.43 -18.31
C GLU A 136 12.08 -15.20 -19.63
N SER A 137 13.41 -15.34 -19.62
CA SER A 137 14.25 -15.21 -20.81
C SER A 137 14.36 -16.57 -21.53
N SER A 138 13.49 -16.81 -22.50
CA SER A 138 13.52 -18.03 -23.33
C SER A 138 14.55 -17.90 -24.47
N PRO A 139 15.43 -18.90 -24.71
CA PRO A 139 16.43 -18.88 -25.77
C PRO A 139 15.88 -19.35 -27.13
N MET A 140 16.52 -18.91 -28.22
CA MET A 140 16.36 -19.47 -29.57
C MET A 140 17.75 -19.67 -30.17
N ASP A 141 18.00 -20.85 -30.74
CA ASP A 141 19.28 -21.29 -31.31
C ASP A 141 19.38 -21.08 -32.83
N GLU A 142 20.53 -21.50 -33.41
CA GLU A 142 20.82 -21.70 -34.84
C GLU A 142 20.88 -20.47 -35.78
N GLU A 143 21.68 -20.48 -36.86
CA GLU A 143 23.02 -21.05 -37.12
C GLU A 143 23.62 -20.32 -38.37
N VAL A 144 24.87 -20.64 -38.75
CA VAL A 144 25.54 -20.47 -40.07
C VAL A 144 27.00 -20.01 -39.91
N VAL A 145 27.92 -20.91 -40.27
CA VAL A 145 29.34 -20.69 -40.62
C VAL A 145 29.51 -20.91 -42.15
N PRO A 146 30.54 -20.39 -42.88
CA PRO A 146 31.98 -20.77 -42.76
C PRO A 146 32.96 -19.57 -42.73
N ALA A 147 34.11 -19.60 -42.04
CA ALA A 147 35.42 -20.24 -42.36
C ALA A 147 36.23 -19.51 -43.48
N CYS A 148 37.58 -19.41 -43.47
CA CYS A 148 38.65 -19.98 -42.62
C CYS A 148 39.49 -18.83 -41.95
N ILE A 149 40.82 -18.79 -41.71
CA ILE A 149 42.02 -19.62 -41.98
C ILE A 149 43.16 -19.30 -40.95
N ASN A 150 44.12 -20.23 -40.79
CA ASN A 150 45.55 -20.13 -40.36
C ASN A 150 45.95 -19.15 -39.20
N SER A 151 46.40 -19.57 -37.99
CA SER A 151 47.53 -20.46 -37.56
C SER A 151 48.86 -19.74 -37.29
N PRO A 152 49.76 -20.22 -36.38
CA PRO A 152 49.59 -21.00 -35.13
C PRO A 152 50.53 -20.55 -33.96
N ASP A 153 50.79 -21.44 -32.99
CA ASP A 153 51.88 -21.44 -31.97
C ASP A 153 51.82 -20.45 -30.75
N SER A 154 52.19 -20.81 -29.50
CA SER A 154 52.56 -22.14 -28.96
C SER A 154 52.50 -22.29 -27.41
N VAL A 155 51.83 -23.36 -26.95
CA VAL A 155 52.09 -24.19 -25.72
C VAL A 155 52.08 -23.51 -24.30
N PRO A 156 52.33 -24.19 -23.14
CA PRO A 156 51.24 -24.54 -22.21
C PRO A 156 51.54 -24.27 -20.70
N ILE A 157 50.74 -24.82 -19.77
CA ILE A 157 51.14 -25.58 -18.52
C ILE A 157 50.09 -25.49 -17.37
N LYS A 158 49.65 -26.67 -16.87
CA LYS A 158 49.06 -27.03 -15.53
C LYS A 158 47.84 -26.22 -15.01
N SER A 159 46.71 -26.82 -14.65
CA SER A 159 46.46 -27.84 -13.59
C SER A 159 46.61 -27.32 -12.16
N ASP A 160 45.48 -27.08 -11.49
CA ASP A 160 45.14 -27.81 -10.25
C ASP A 160 43.61 -27.94 -10.08
N SER A 161 43.17 -28.88 -9.24
CA SER A 161 41.76 -29.14 -8.93
C SER A 161 41.43 -28.72 -7.50
N GLN A 162 40.26 -28.12 -7.26
CA GLN A 162 39.63 -28.24 -5.94
C GLN A 162 38.10 -28.13 -5.98
N SER A 163 37.46 -29.01 -5.21
CA SER A 163 36.02 -29.19 -5.12
C SER A 163 35.43 -28.41 -3.94
N VAL A 164 34.17 -27.98 -4.08
CA VAL A 164 33.40 -27.39 -2.97
C VAL A 164 32.06 -28.10 -2.76
N PRO A 165 32.00 -29.09 -1.84
CA PRO A 165 30.76 -29.63 -1.33
C PRO A 165 30.45 -29.06 0.07
N PHE A 166 29.42 -28.22 0.20
CA PHE A 166 28.92 -27.82 1.53
C PHE A 166 27.39 -27.79 1.62
N SER A 167 26.80 -28.98 1.68
CA SER A 167 25.39 -29.15 2.04
C SER A 167 25.21 -29.05 3.55
N GLY A 168 24.66 -27.92 4.04
CA GLY A 168 24.35 -27.70 5.45
C GLY A 168 22.84 -27.59 5.72
N PRO A 169 22.20 -28.57 6.39
CA PRO A 169 20.77 -28.52 6.70
C PRO A 169 20.49 -27.73 8.00
N ILE A 170 19.65 -26.70 7.93
CA ILE A 170 19.13 -26.00 9.13
C ILE A 170 17.62 -26.21 9.24
N SER A 171 17.25 -27.24 10.01
CA SER A 171 15.88 -27.40 10.51
C SER A 171 15.55 -26.29 11.52
N SER A 172 14.32 -25.77 11.49
CA SER A 172 13.84 -24.78 12.45
C SER A 172 12.33 -24.87 12.66
N SER A 173 11.92 -25.90 13.41
CA SER A 173 10.55 -26.19 13.84
C SER A 173 9.84 -25.00 14.50
N ARG A 174 9.01 -24.26 13.75
CA ARG A 174 8.17 -23.20 14.32
C ARG A 174 6.83 -23.79 14.82
N LYS A 175 6.67 -23.80 16.13
CA LYS A 175 5.59 -24.51 16.86
C LYS A 175 4.20 -24.00 16.48
N LYS A 176 3.26 -24.93 16.28
CA LYS A 176 1.82 -24.66 16.10
C LYS A 176 1.28 -23.89 17.33
N ARG A 177 0.70 -22.71 17.13
CA ARG A 177 -0.08 -22.00 18.17
C ARG A 177 -1.57 -22.14 17.88
N LEU A 178 -2.17 -23.15 18.47
CA LEU A 178 -3.63 -23.28 18.57
C LEU A 178 -4.13 -22.23 19.58
N MET A 179 -4.74 -21.15 19.09
CA MET A 179 -5.57 -20.28 19.94
C MET A 179 -7.00 -20.81 19.89
N LYS A 180 -7.56 -21.10 21.07
CA LYS A 180 -8.88 -21.73 21.21
C LYS A 180 -9.98 -20.66 21.27
N SER A 181 -11.17 -21.06 20.85
CA SER A 181 -12.37 -20.22 20.72
C SER A 181 -12.75 -19.45 21.99
N PHE A 182 -13.20 -18.21 21.81
CA PHE A 182 -14.29 -17.61 22.58
C PHE A 182 -15.35 -17.13 21.59
N GLY A 183 -16.63 -17.41 21.88
CA GLY A 183 -17.71 -17.34 20.90
C GLY A 183 -18.48 -16.02 20.87
N ALA A 184 -19.07 -15.73 19.71
CA ALA A 184 -20.12 -14.73 19.48
C ALA A 184 -20.67 -14.88 18.05
N MET A 185 -21.35 -15.99 17.74
CA MET A 185 -22.02 -16.19 16.43
C MET A 185 -23.50 -16.57 16.52
N GLU A 186 -24.01 -16.75 17.74
CA GLU A 186 -25.35 -17.28 18.03
C GLU A 186 -26.50 -16.29 17.75
N ASP A 187 -26.22 -15.01 17.46
CA ASP A 187 -27.24 -13.94 17.41
C ASP A 187 -27.65 -13.49 15.98
N LEU A 188 -27.00 -13.98 14.92
CA LEU A 188 -27.44 -13.67 13.54
C LEU A 188 -28.74 -14.40 13.15
N ALA A 189 -28.99 -15.57 13.73
CA ALA A 189 -30.21 -16.33 13.48
C ALA A 189 -31.46 -15.65 14.06
N VAL A 190 -31.34 -14.96 15.19
CA VAL A 190 -32.43 -14.19 15.83
C VAL A 190 -32.80 -12.97 14.97
N VAL A 191 -31.78 -12.21 14.53
CA VAL A 191 -31.99 -11.03 13.67
C VAL A 191 -32.69 -11.40 12.35
N LEU A 192 -32.25 -12.47 11.67
CA LEU A 192 -32.90 -12.93 10.43
C LEU A 192 -34.35 -13.36 10.65
N LYS A 193 -34.66 -14.00 11.78
CA LYS A 193 -36.03 -14.45 12.10
C LYS A 193 -36.99 -13.30 12.38
N ASN A 194 -36.49 -12.17 12.89
CA ASN A 194 -37.28 -10.94 13.06
C ASN A 194 -37.47 -10.16 11.74
N VAL A 195 -36.55 -10.27 10.78
CA VAL A 195 -36.67 -9.59 9.47
C VAL A 195 -37.61 -10.32 8.52
N TYR A 196 -37.64 -11.66 8.54
CA TYR A 196 -38.50 -12.48 7.68
C TYR A 196 -39.83 -12.88 8.34
N GLY A 197 -40.34 -12.04 9.23
CA GLY A 197 -41.67 -12.17 9.82
C GLY A 197 -42.80 -11.85 8.84
N SER A 198 -43.39 -12.89 8.25
CA SER A 198 -44.67 -12.87 7.51
C SER A 198 -44.73 -12.08 6.19
N SER A 199 -44.66 -12.81 5.06
CA SER A 199 -45.90 -13.09 4.30
C SER A 199 -45.65 -14.12 3.20
N ASP A 200 -46.30 -15.27 3.32
CA ASP A 200 -46.46 -16.21 2.22
C ASP A 200 -47.47 -15.66 1.20
N LYS A 201 -47.16 -15.73 -0.11
CA LYS A 201 -47.95 -15.08 -1.18
C LYS A 201 -47.95 -15.77 -2.56
N TYR A 202 -47.27 -16.91 -2.75
CA TYR A 202 -46.97 -17.42 -4.10
C TYR A 202 -47.51 -18.82 -4.46
N ASP A 203 -48.16 -19.54 -3.54
CA ASP A 203 -48.72 -20.89 -3.81
C ASP A 203 -50.18 -20.85 -4.33
N ALA A 204 -50.42 -20.12 -5.43
CA ALA A 204 -51.79 -19.87 -5.92
C ALA A 204 -51.98 -19.86 -7.45
N ILE A 205 -50.95 -20.15 -8.26
CA ILE A 205 -51.03 -20.16 -9.74
C ILE A 205 -50.71 -21.56 -10.30
N GLY A 206 -51.43 -22.58 -9.80
CA GLY A 206 -51.10 -23.99 -10.07
C GLY A 206 -52.27 -24.95 -10.35
N ARG A 207 -53.53 -24.48 -10.44
CA ARG A 207 -54.70 -25.36 -10.70
C ARG A 207 -55.75 -24.72 -11.60
N ARG A 208 -55.84 -25.20 -12.86
CA ARG A 208 -57.06 -25.38 -13.68
C ARG A 208 -56.68 -25.68 -15.15
N ARG A 209 -56.61 -26.96 -15.54
CA ARG A 209 -57.10 -27.50 -16.83
C ARG A 209 -57.37 -28.99 -16.67
N THR A 210 -58.64 -29.34 -16.52
CA THR A 210 -59.17 -30.71 -16.65
C THR A 210 -60.46 -30.62 -17.48
N SER A 211 -60.73 -31.71 -18.20
CA SER A 211 -61.98 -32.01 -18.92
C SER A 211 -62.18 -31.36 -20.30
N THR A 212 -62.74 -32.19 -21.20
CA THR A 212 -63.49 -31.85 -22.42
C THR A 212 -62.65 -31.30 -23.60
N THR A 213 -62.68 -31.88 -24.81
CA THR A 213 -63.48 -33.01 -25.36
C THR A 213 -62.57 -34.15 -25.80
#